data_AF-A0A441HKQ3-F1
#
_entry.id   AF-A0A441HKQ3-F1
#
_cell.length_a   1.000
_cell.length_b   1.000
_cell.length_c   1.000
_cell.angle_alpha   90.00
_cell.angle_beta   90.00
_cell.angle_gamma   90.00
#
_symmetry.space_group_name_H-M   'P 1'
#
loop_
_entity.id
_entity.type
_entity.pdbx_description
1 polymer ?
#
loop_
_entity_poly.entity_id
_entity_poly.type
_entity_poly.pdbx_seq_one_letter_code
_entity_poly.pdbx_strand_id
1 'polypeptide(L)'
;MTETINENSAGQAMKRMLIGIVLLVVLTALLFLVAPDSFYPWAKAIHVIAVIAGMAGMLYLPRLFVYHVDAEKGSVQSETFKVMERRLLRAIINPAMTVTWVFGLWLAWKGFGFQGGWLHAKILAVLLLSGLHGYLAGAVRKFAEDKNEKPARHWRIVNELPTLLMIVIVILVIVKPF
;
A
#
# COMPACT_ATOMS: atom_id res chain seq x y z
N MET A 1 5.91 1.59 39.11
CA MET A 1 4.45 1.42 38.98
C MET A 1 3.98 2.08 37.67
N THR A 2 4.55 1.64 36.53
CA THR A 2 4.40 2.38 35.25
C THR A 2 4.36 1.46 34.02
N GLU A 3 4.14 0.15 34.20
CA GLU A 3 4.08 -0.82 33.08
C GLU A 3 2.66 -1.24 32.68
N THR A 4 1.66 -1.02 33.53
CA THR A 4 0.29 -1.54 33.32
C THR A 4 -0.61 -0.69 32.41
N ILE A 5 -0.17 0.50 31.99
CA ILE A 5 -1.02 1.43 31.21
C ILE A 5 -0.89 1.20 29.68
N ASN A 6 0.19 0.56 29.21
CA ASN A 6 0.51 0.54 27.77
C ASN A 6 -0.10 -0.66 27.00
N GLU A 7 -0.20 -1.84 27.61
CA GLU A 7 -0.74 -3.05 26.95
C GLU A 7 -2.24 -2.93 26.62
N ASN A 8 -3.01 -2.27 27.48
CA ASN A 8 -4.45 -2.09 27.29
C ASN A 8 -4.79 -1.16 26.11
N SER A 9 -3.93 -0.16 25.82
CA SER A 9 -4.21 0.83 24.77
C SER A 9 -4.00 0.25 23.36
N ALA A 10 -2.95 -0.55 23.16
CA ALA A 10 -2.63 -1.17 21.89
C ALA A 10 -3.67 -2.24 21.51
N GLY A 11 -4.09 -3.06 22.48
CA GLY A 11 -5.15 -4.04 22.30
C GLY A 11 -6.49 -3.40 21.97
N GLN A 12 -6.83 -2.28 22.63
CA GLN A 12 -8.06 -1.53 22.34
C GLN A 12 -8.02 -0.84 20.98
N ALA A 13 -6.89 -0.26 20.58
CA ALA A 13 -6.72 0.35 19.26
C ALA A 13 -6.83 -0.69 18.13
N MET A 14 -6.19 -1.86 18.30
CA MET A 14 -6.32 -2.99 17.37
C MET A 14 -7.77 -3.47 17.28
N LYS A 15 -8.46 -3.61 18.41
CA LYS A 15 -9.87 -4.03 18.45
C LYS A 15 -10.78 -3.04 17.72
N ARG A 16 -10.58 -1.73 17.91
CA ARG A 16 -11.31 -0.68 17.18
C ARG A 16 -11.03 -0.72 15.68
N MET A 17 -9.78 -0.91 15.29
CA MET A 17 -9.39 -1.07 13.88
C MET A 17 -10.07 -2.29 13.26
N LEU A 18 -10.01 -3.45 13.93
CA LEU A 18 -10.66 -4.68 13.46
C LEU A 18 -12.17 -4.52 13.34
N ILE A 19 -12.83 -3.89 14.33
CA ILE A 19 -14.26 -3.58 14.27
C ILE A 19 -14.57 -2.69 13.06
N GLY A 20 -13.77 -1.64 12.82
CA GLY A 20 -13.92 -0.77 11.67
C GLY A 20 -13.76 -1.50 10.34
N ILE A 21 -12.76 -2.38 10.22
CA ILE A 21 -12.53 -3.20 9.01
C ILE A 21 -13.69 -4.17 8.80
N VAL A 22 -14.14 -4.88 9.85
CA VAL A 22 -15.26 -5.83 9.76
C VAL A 22 -16.54 -5.10 9.37
N LEU A 23 -16.85 -3.97 10.00
CA LEU A 23 -18.00 -3.13 9.62
C LEU A 23 -17.92 -2.71 8.15
N LEU A 24 -16.76 -2.23 7.71
CA LEU A 24 -16.56 -1.83 6.31
C LEU A 24 -16.79 -3.01 5.36
N VAL A 25 -16.23 -4.19 5.65
CA VAL A 25 -16.41 -5.40 4.83
C VAL A 25 -17.86 -5.84 4.80
N VAL A 26 -18.53 -5.90 5.95
CA VAL A 26 -19.95 -6.30 6.07
C VAL A 26 -20.84 -5.33 5.31
N LEU A 27 -20.66 -4.02 5.49
CA LEU A 27 -21.41 -3.00 4.76
C LEU A 27 -21.16 -3.10 3.25
N THR A 28 -19.92 -3.31 2.84
CA THR A 28 -19.57 -3.49 1.42
C THR A 28 -20.22 -4.75 0.83
N ALA A 29 -20.23 -5.86 1.56
CA ALA A 29 -20.87 -7.11 1.15
C ALA A 29 -22.40 -6.99 1.09
N LEU A 30 -23.01 -6.34 2.09
CA LEU A 30 -24.45 -6.03 2.08
C LEU A 30 -24.83 -5.17 0.89
N LEU A 31 -24.05 -4.12 0.60
CA LEU A 31 -24.31 -3.23 -0.52
C LEU A 31 -24.19 -3.97 -1.87
N PHE A 32 -23.22 -4.89 -1.99
CA PHE A 32 -23.09 -5.77 -3.15
C PHE A 32 -24.31 -6.68 -3.36
N LEU A 33 -24.84 -7.28 -2.28
CA LEU A 33 -25.93 -8.26 -2.35
C LEU A 33 -27.32 -7.62 -2.49
N VAL A 34 -27.55 -6.48 -1.83
CA VAL A 34 -28.88 -5.86 -1.73
C VAL A 34 -29.11 -4.80 -2.82
N ALA A 35 -28.04 -4.14 -3.29
CA ALA A 35 -28.15 -3.04 -4.25
C ALA A 35 -27.04 -3.10 -5.32
N PRO A 36 -27.02 -4.15 -6.16
CA PRO A 36 -25.92 -4.44 -7.10
C PRO A 36 -25.67 -3.29 -8.09
N ASP A 37 -26.71 -2.58 -8.54
CA ASP A 37 -26.58 -1.44 -9.46
C ASP A 37 -25.84 -0.26 -8.84
N SER A 38 -25.96 -0.08 -7.52
CA SER A 38 -25.30 0.98 -6.77
C SER A 38 -23.88 0.62 -6.33
N PHE A 39 -23.47 -0.65 -6.46
CA PHE A 39 -22.19 -1.11 -5.94
C PHE A 39 -20.99 -0.66 -6.77
N TYR A 40 -21.13 -0.54 -8.09
CA TYR A 40 -20.03 -0.16 -8.98
C TYR A 40 -19.32 1.17 -8.58
N PRO A 41 -20.02 2.29 -8.33
CA PRO A 41 -19.38 3.53 -7.88
C PRO A 41 -18.72 3.38 -6.50
N TRP A 42 -19.31 2.61 -5.57
CA TRP A 42 -18.69 2.32 -4.27
C TRP A 42 -17.41 1.50 -4.40
N ALA A 43 -17.42 0.44 -5.21
CA ALA A 43 -16.24 -0.35 -5.54
C ALA A 43 -15.12 0.51 -6.15
N LYS A 44 -15.47 1.45 -7.03
CA LYS A 44 -14.53 2.44 -7.59
C LYS A 44 -13.96 3.35 -6.51
N ALA A 45 -14.79 3.86 -5.60
CA ALA A 45 -14.34 4.70 -4.49
C ALA A 45 -13.39 3.94 -3.55
N ILE A 46 -13.73 2.71 -3.15
CA ILE A 46 -12.90 1.84 -2.31
C ILE A 46 -11.55 1.56 -2.99
N HIS A 47 -11.56 1.25 -4.29
CA HIS A 47 -10.32 1.06 -5.07
C HIS A 47 -9.44 2.31 -5.03
N VAL A 48 -10.00 3.49 -5.28
CA VAL A 48 -9.23 4.75 -5.31
C VAL A 48 -8.68 5.09 -3.93
N ILE A 49 -9.45 4.91 -2.85
CA ILE A 49 -8.99 5.09 -1.47
C ILE A 49 -7.80 4.17 -1.18
N ALA A 50 -7.91 2.89 -1.56
CA ALA A 50 -6.83 1.92 -1.39
C ALA A 50 -5.58 2.30 -2.19
N VAL A 51 -5.74 2.76 -3.43
CA VAL A 51 -4.62 3.25 -4.27
C VAL A 51 -3.93 4.43 -3.60
N ILE A 52 -4.67 5.42 -3.10
CA ILE A 52 -4.11 6.58 -2.41
C ILE A 52 -3.33 6.15 -1.16
N ALA A 53 -3.94 5.32 -0.30
CA ALA A 53 -3.30 4.84 0.92
C ALA A 53 -2.03 4.02 0.62
N GLY A 54 -2.10 3.13 -0.37
CA GLY A 54 -0.96 2.32 -0.80
C GLY A 54 0.15 3.18 -1.40
N MET A 55 -0.21 4.16 -2.24
CA MET A 55 0.76 5.04 -2.89
C MET A 55 1.46 5.98 -1.90
N ALA A 56 0.74 6.52 -0.93
CA ALA A 56 1.34 7.30 0.15
C ALA A 56 2.41 6.50 0.90
N GLY A 57 2.13 5.24 1.22
CA GLY A 57 3.11 4.35 1.84
C GLY A 57 4.29 4.00 0.91
N MET A 58 4.02 3.68 -0.36
CA MET A 58 5.03 3.34 -1.35
C MET A 58 5.99 4.48 -1.68
N LEU A 59 5.52 5.73 -1.66
CA LEU A 59 6.35 6.92 -1.82
C LEU A 59 7.16 7.25 -0.56
N TYR A 60 6.61 6.97 0.63
CA TYR A 60 7.28 7.32 1.89
C TYR A 60 8.30 6.26 2.35
N LEU A 61 8.07 4.98 2.05
CA LEU A 61 8.93 3.89 2.53
C LEU A 61 10.38 3.98 2.02
N PRO A 62 10.67 4.22 0.72
CA PRO A 62 12.05 4.41 0.25
C PRO A 62 12.71 5.62 0.92
N ARG A 63 11.94 6.67 1.22
CA ARG A 63 12.44 7.84 1.92
C ARG A 63 12.87 7.52 3.35
N LEU A 64 12.14 6.67 4.06
CA LEU A 64 12.58 6.15 5.36
C LEU A 64 13.90 5.38 5.24
N PHE A 65 14.06 4.53 4.22
CA PHE A 65 15.30 3.81 4.00
C PHE A 65 16.51 4.71 3.79
N VAL A 66 16.34 5.85 3.09
CA VAL A 66 17.41 6.85 2.94
C VAL A 66 17.90 7.31 4.31
N TYR A 67 16.99 7.66 5.22
CA TYR A 67 17.36 8.11 6.56
C TYR A 67 17.87 6.98 7.46
N HIS A 68 17.37 5.76 7.27
CA HIS A 68 17.81 4.60 8.05
C HIS A 68 19.23 4.17 7.67
N VAL A 69 19.66 4.33 6.42
CA VAL A 69 21.07 4.08 6.04
C VAL A 69 22.03 4.99 6.81
N ASP A 70 21.63 6.23 7.08
CA ASP A 70 22.47 7.20 7.78
C ASP A 70 22.44 7.01 9.31
N ALA A 71 21.55 6.17 9.84
CA ALA A 71 21.45 5.88 11.27
C ALA A 71 22.44 4.79 11.69
N GLU A 72 23.08 4.97 12.84
CA GLU A 72 23.96 3.95 13.43
C GLU A 72 23.14 2.70 13.83
N LYS A 73 23.68 1.52 13.52
CA LYS A 73 23.02 0.24 13.83
C LYS A 73 22.81 0.09 15.33
N GLY A 74 21.60 -0.32 15.73
CA GLY A 74 21.23 -0.46 17.14
C GLY A 74 21.03 0.86 17.89
N SER A 75 21.20 2.01 17.23
CA SER A 75 20.81 3.29 17.82
C SER A 75 19.29 3.37 18.00
N VAL A 76 18.84 4.23 18.91
CA VAL A 76 17.40 4.52 19.10
C VAL A 76 16.73 4.93 17.79
N GLN A 77 17.45 5.66 16.93
CA GLN A 77 16.96 6.08 15.63
C GLN A 77 16.77 4.89 14.67
N SER A 78 17.73 3.97 14.59
CA SER A 78 17.62 2.76 13.77
C SER A 78 16.45 1.88 14.23
N GLU A 79 16.32 1.63 15.53
CA GLU A 79 15.22 0.82 16.07
C GLU A 79 13.85 1.47 15.82
N THR A 80 13.78 2.80 15.90
CA THR A 80 12.58 3.56 15.56
C THR A 80 12.21 3.38 14.09
N PHE A 81 13.18 3.47 13.18
CA PHE A 81 12.93 3.25 11.75
C PHE A 81 12.47 1.82 11.44
N LYS A 82 13.07 0.79 12.06
CA LYS A 82 12.62 -0.61 11.92
C LYS A 82 11.14 -0.76 12.28
N VAL A 83 10.66 -0.09 13.32
CA VAL A 83 9.24 -0.09 13.72
C VAL A 83 8.38 0.66 12.71
N MET A 84 8.79 1.86 12.30
CA MET A 84 8.04 2.69 11.34
C MET A 84 7.88 1.98 9.98
N GLU A 85 8.97 1.45 9.42
CA GLU A 85 8.99 0.74 8.14
C GLU A 85 8.10 -0.51 8.17
N ARG A 86 8.19 -1.30 9.25
CA ARG A 86 7.37 -2.51 9.43
C ARG A 86 5.89 -2.18 9.54
N ARG A 87 5.54 -1.15 10.32
CA ARG A 87 4.15 -0.71 10.48
C ARG A 87 3.59 -0.16 9.17
N LEU A 88 4.35 0.70 8.49
CA LEU A 88 3.96 1.26 7.19
C LEU A 88 3.69 0.14 6.17
N LEU A 89 4.59 -0.84 6.08
CA LEU A 89 4.43 -1.96 5.17
C LEU A 89 3.22 -2.84 5.54
N ARG A 90 3.14 -3.32 6.79
CA ARG A 90 2.14 -4.32 7.18
C ARG A 90 0.75 -3.74 7.42
N ALA A 91 0.65 -2.54 7.97
CA ALA A 91 -0.63 -1.94 8.36
C ALA A 91 -1.24 -1.08 7.25
N ILE A 92 -0.43 -0.51 6.35
CA ILE A 92 -0.91 0.40 5.30
C ILE A 92 -0.71 -0.22 3.91
N ILE A 93 0.53 -0.46 3.50
CA ILE A 93 0.82 -0.82 2.10
C ILE A 93 0.23 -2.18 1.74
N ASN A 94 0.47 -3.21 2.54
CA ASN A 94 -0.02 -4.57 2.26
C ASN A 94 -1.56 -4.65 2.11
N PRO A 95 -2.37 -4.21 3.09
CA PRO A 95 -3.83 -4.26 2.94
C PRO A 95 -4.31 -3.37 1.80
N ALA A 96 -3.72 -2.18 1.61
CA ALA A 96 -4.05 -1.31 0.48
C ALA A 96 -3.77 -1.96 -0.87
N MET A 97 -2.65 -2.66 -1.03
CA MET A 97 -2.31 -3.40 -2.25
C MET A 97 -3.30 -4.54 -2.50
N THR A 98 -3.68 -5.29 -1.46
CA THR A 98 -4.70 -6.34 -1.59
C THR A 98 -6.04 -5.78 -2.06
N VAL A 99 -6.53 -4.72 -1.41
CA VAL A 99 -7.80 -4.08 -1.78
C VAL A 99 -7.72 -3.48 -3.20
N THR A 100 -6.59 -2.86 -3.56
CA THR A 100 -6.35 -2.30 -4.89
C THR A 100 -6.46 -3.38 -5.97
N TRP A 101 -5.86 -4.56 -5.77
CA TRP A 101 -5.94 -5.66 -6.72
C TRP A 101 -7.35 -6.26 -6.82
N VAL A 102 -7.99 -6.54 -5.68
CA VAL A 102 -9.33 -7.14 -5.64
C VAL A 102 -10.35 -6.27 -6.36
N PHE A 103 -10.46 -4.99 -5.96
CA PHE A 103 -11.42 -4.09 -6.59
C PHE A 103 -10.98 -3.65 -7.99
N GLY A 104 -9.68 -3.54 -8.25
CA GLY A 104 -9.15 -3.17 -9.56
C GLY A 104 -9.48 -4.20 -10.63
N LEU A 105 -9.27 -5.49 -10.34
CA LEU A 105 -9.61 -6.58 -11.25
C LEU A 105 -11.13 -6.72 -11.42
N TRP A 106 -11.90 -6.55 -10.35
CA TRP A 106 -13.35 -6.56 -10.42
C TRP A 106 -13.89 -5.42 -11.30
N LEU A 107 -13.36 -4.20 -11.15
CA LEU A 107 -13.71 -3.04 -11.98
C LEU A 107 -13.30 -3.22 -13.45
N ALA A 108 -12.13 -3.83 -13.70
CA ALA A 108 -11.66 -4.15 -15.04
C ALA A 108 -12.59 -5.16 -15.74
N TRP A 109 -13.03 -6.19 -15.00
CA TRP A 109 -13.98 -7.18 -15.50
C TRP A 109 -15.37 -6.58 -15.74
N LYS A 110 -15.97 -5.94 -14.73
CA LYS A 110 -17.35 -5.44 -14.80
C LYS A 110 -17.51 -4.19 -15.67
N GLY A 111 -16.54 -3.27 -15.63
CA GLY A 111 -16.64 -2.00 -16.35
C GLY A 111 -16.14 -2.05 -17.78
N PHE A 112 -15.16 -2.90 -18.06
CA PHE A 112 -14.45 -2.90 -19.34
C PHE A 112 -14.31 -4.30 -19.97
N GLY A 113 -14.68 -5.38 -19.27
CA GLY A 113 -14.50 -6.75 -19.79
C GLY A 113 -13.05 -7.09 -20.12
N PHE A 114 -12.08 -6.44 -19.46
CA PHE A 114 -10.65 -6.46 -19.81
C PHE A 114 -10.32 -6.00 -21.25
N GLN A 115 -11.18 -5.19 -21.87
CA GLN A 115 -10.96 -4.63 -23.20
C GLN A 115 -10.23 -3.29 -23.16
N GLY A 116 -9.55 -2.97 -24.26
CA GLY A 116 -8.80 -1.72 -24.47
C GLY A 116 -7.31 -1.88 -24.13
N GLY A 117 -6.44 -1.42 -25.03
CA GLY A 117 -5.00 -1.58 -24.82
C GLY A 117 -4.50 -0.78 -23.61
N TRP A 118 -5.09 0.39 -23.33
CA TRP A 118 -4.76 1.21 -22.16
C TRP A 118 -4.92 0.43 -20.85
N LEU A 119 -5.90 -0.48 -20.79
CA LEU A 119 -6.18 -1.27 -19.59
C LEU A 119 -5.12 -2.34 -19.37
N HIS A 120 -4.69 -3.03 -20.43
CA HIS A 120 -3.58 -3.99 -20.36
C HIS A 120 -2.27 -3.30 -20.00
N ALA A 121 -1.97 -2.16 -20.63
CA ALA A 121 -0.80 -1.35 -20.29
C ALA A 121 -0.84 -0.90 -18.82
N LYS A 122 -2.02 -0.50 -18.32
CA LYS A 122 -2.20 -0.12 -16.91
C LYS A 122 -1.95 -1.30 -15.98
N ILE A 123 -2.50 -2.48 -16.29
CA ILE A 123 -2.30 -3.69 -15.48
C ILE A 123 -0.82 -4.06 -15.44
N LEU A 124 -0.10 -3.98 -16.57
CA LEU A 124 1.34 -4.18 -16.60
C LEU A 124 2.09 -3.20 -15.68
N ALA A 125 1.75 -1.91 -15.73
CA ALA A 125 2.34 -0.91 -14.83
C ALA A 125 2.04 -1.21 -13.34
N VAL A 126 0.84 -1.68 -13.02
CA VAL A 126 0.47 -2.09 -11.65
C VAL A 126 1.20 -3.37 -11.22
N LEU A 127 1.46 -4.30 -12.15
CA LEU A 127 2.33 -5.47 -11.88
C LEU A 127 3.76 -5.05 -11.57
N LEU A 128 4.33 -4.11 -12.32
CA LEU A 128 5.65 -3.55 -12.03
C LEU A 128 5.68 -2.85 -10.67
N LEU A 129 4.64 -2.08 -10.34
CA LEU A 129 4.49 -1.45 -9.02
C LEU A 129 4.39 -2.49 -7.90
N SER A 130 3.72 -3.62 -8.15
CA SER A 130 3.63 -4.73 -7.21
C SER A 130 4.97 -5.46 -7.04
N GLY A 131 5.74 -5.61 -8.11
CA GLY A 131 7.13 -6.09 -8.04
C GLY A 131 8.01 -5.17 -7.20
N LEU A 132 7.86 -3.85 -7.38
CA LEU A 132 8.54 -2.85 -6.55
C LEU A 132 8.12 -2.94 -5.08
N HIS A 133 6.83 -3.14 -4.80
CA HIS A 133 6.35 -3.39 -3.43
C HIS A 133 7.02 -4.61 -2.81
N GLY A 134 7.09 -5.73 -3.54
CA GLY A 134 7.81 -6.92 -3.10
C GLY A 134 9.30 -6.66 -2.83
N TYR A 135 9.96 -5.88 -3.69
CA TYR A 135 11.34 -5.45 -3.50
C TYR A 135 11.52 -4.63 -2.21
N LEU A 136 10.66 -3.62 -1.98
CA LEU A 136 10.68 -2.81 -0.76
C LEU A 136 10.36 -3.64 0.49
N ALA A 137 9.44 -4.60 0.41
CA ALA A 137 9.15 -5.52 1.50
C ALA A 137 10.38 -6.36 1.88
N GLY A 138 11.11 -6.85 0.88
CA GLY A 138 12.40 -7.51 1.08
C GLY A 138 13.44 -6.59 1.73
N ALA A 139 13.46 -5.31 1.35
CA ALA A 139 14.33 -4.31 1.96
C ALA A 139 13.99 -4.06 3.44
N VAL A 140 12.70 -3.91 3.81
CA VAL A 140 12.26 -3.79 5.22
C VAL A 140 12.81 -4.95 6.06
N ARG A 141 12.78 -6.18 5.53
CA ARG A 141 13.36 -7.33 6.23
C ARG A 141 14.87 -7.20 6.41
N LYS A 142 15.60 -6.80 5.36
CA LYS A 142 17.05 -6.58 5.43
C LYS A 142 17.44 -5.48 6.43
N PHE A 143 16.71 -4.37 6.46
CA PHE A 143 16.91 -3.30 7.44
C PHE A 143 16.61 -3.77 8.86
N ALA A 144 15.52 -4.53 9.07
CA ALA A 144 15.20 -5.09 10.38
C ALA A 144 16.27 -6.05 10.92
N GLU A 145 17.01 -6.71 10.04
CA GLU A 145 18.12 -7.62 10.38
C GLU A 145 19.50 -6.95 10.32
N ASP A 146 19.58 -5.63 10.13
CA ASP A 146 20.84 -4.87 9.97
C ASP A 146 21.75 -5.35 8.82
N LYS A 147 21.16 -5.99 7.81
CA LYS A 147 21.80 -6.58 6.61
C LYS A 147 21.60 -5.74 5.35
N ASN A 148 21.18 -4.48 5.45
CA ASN A 148 21.15 -3.62 4.28
C ASN A 148 22.57 -3.25 3.83
N GLU A 149 22.87 -3.55 2.57
CA GLU A 149 24.16 -3.22 1.91
C GLU A 149 24.03 -2.09 0.90
N LYS A 150 22.80 -1.61 0.65
CA LYS A 150 22.54 -0.58 -0.37
C LYS A 150 22.76 0.82 0.20
N PRO A 151 23.50 1.71 -0.51
CA PRO A 151 23.77 3.06 -0.03
C PRO A 151 22.53 3.96 -0.12
N ALA A 152 22.52 5.09 0.59
CA ALA A 152 21.42 6.06 0.57
C ALA A 152 21.04 6.53 -0.84
N ARG A 153 22.04 6.70 -1.74
CA ARG A 153 21.82 7.06 -3.15
C ARG A 153 20.90 6.07 -3.87
N HIS A 154 21.05 4.76 -3.59
CA HIS A 154 20.21 3.73 -4.19
C HIS A 154 18.74 3.94 -3.81
N TRP A 155 18.47 4.17 -2.53
CA TRP A 155 17.10 4.38 -2.04
C TRP A 155 16.47 5.67 -2.54
N ARG A 156 17.27 6.73 -2.79
CA ARG A 156 16.78 7.95 -3.46
C ARG A 156 16.33 7.68 -4.90
N ILE A 157 17.05 6.85 -5.65
CA ILE A 157 16.63 6.47 -7.01
C ILE A 157 15.36 5.62 -6.96
N VAL A 158 15.32 4.65 -6.05
CA VAL A 158 14.14 3.79 -5.84
C VAL A 158 12.91 4.61 -5.46
N ASN A 159 13.07 5.72 -4.73
CA ASN A 159 11.99 6.64 -4.37
C ASN A 159 11.25 7.25 -5.57
N GLU A 160 11.90 7.38 -6.73
CA GLU A 160 11.28 7.96 -7.92
C GLU A 160 10.44 6.94 -8.71
N LEU A 161 10.71 5.64 -8.53
CA LEU A 161 10.02 4.58 -9.27
C LEU A 161 8.49 4.54 -8.99
N PRO A 162 8.00 4.59 -7.73
CA PRO A 162 6.57 4.66 -7.48
C PRO A 162 5.93 5.91 -8.09
N THR A 163 6.61 7.07 -8.06
CA THR A 163 6.13 8.32 -8.64
C THR A 163 5.93 8.19 -10.14
N LEU A 164 6.93 7.67 -10.86
CA LEU A 164 6.86 7.49 -12.31
C LEU A 164 5.75 6.52 -12.70
N LEU A 165 5.65 5.38 -12.00
CA LEU A 165 4.58 4.41 -12.23
C LEU A 165 3.20 4.99 -11.93
N MET A 166 3.06 5.77 -10.85
CA MET A 166 1.82 6.48 -10.51
C MET A 166 1.38 7.40 -11.65
N ILE A 167 2.28 8.22 -12.19
CA ILE A 167 1.99 9.13 -13.30
C ILE A 167 1.46 8.35 -14.51
N VAL A 168 2.18 7.29 -14.90
CA VAL A 168 1.77 6.44 -16.05
C VAL A 168 0.40 5.80 -15.81
N ILE A 169 0.16 5.22 -14.63
CA ILE A 169 -1.10 4.56 -14.27
C ILE A 169 -2.27 5.55 -14.30
N VAL A 170 -2.08 6.77 -13.79
CA VAL A 170 -3.11 7.82 -13.78
C VAL A 170 -3.41 8.29 -15.20
N ILE A 171 -2.38 8.55 -16.02
CA ILE A 171 -2.59 8.95 -17.43
C ILE A 171 -3.37 7.87 -18.18
N LEU A 172 -2.99 6.59 -18.04
CA LEU A 172 -3.66 5.49 -18.73
C LEU A 172 -5.14 5.37 -18.36
N VAL A 173 -5.51 5.52 -17.07
CA VAL A 173 -6.90 5.38 -16.64
C VAL A 173 -7.77 6.60 -16.97
N ILE A 174 -7.18 7.80 -17.02
CA ILE A 174 -7.90 9.05 -17.28
C ILE A 174 -8.02 9.32 -18.78
N VAL A 175 -6.89 9.31 -19.50
CA VAL A 175 -6.83 9.66 -20.93
C VAL A 175 -7.32 8.52 -21.81
N LYS A 176 -7.03 7.26 -21.44
CA LYS A 176 -7.39 6.05 -22.19
C LYS A 176 -7.05 6.13 -23.70
N PRO A 177 -5.76 6.30 -24.05
CA PRO A 177 -5.37 6.71 -25.40
C PRO A 177 -5.56 5.66 -26.51
N PHE A 178 -5.80 4.38 -26.19
CA PHE A 178 -5.92 3.27 -27.16
C PHE A 178 -6.62 2.05 -26.55
#